data_AF-A0A0K8U742-F1
#
_entry.id   AF-A0A0K8U742-F1
#
_cell.length_a   1.000
_cell.length_b   1.000
_cell.length_c   1.000
_cell.angle_alpha   90.00
_cell.angle_beta   90.00
_cell.angle_gamma   90.00
#
_symmetry.space_group_name_H-M   'P 1'
#
loop_
_entity.id
_entity.type
_entity.pdbx_description
1 polymer ?
#
loop_
_entity_poly.entity_id
_entity_poly.type
_entity_poly.pdbx_seq_one_letter_code
_entity_poly.pdbx_strand_id
1 'polypeptide(L)'
;MMVCGPNFQISAVNCNWPGSVHDARVLRNSNLFGRFENGFRPFPNAVILGDSAYPLLNWLIPPLRNNPTSPQEQLFNRAHKKTRRIIENCFGILEVRIAIARLKNNKAAGADGLPDYRLSYSNSAAKS
;
A
#
# COMPACT_ATOMS: atom_id res chain seq x y z
N MET A 1 7.11 1.40 -0.84
CA MET A 1 6.21 1.35 0.35
C MET A 1 5.36 2.61 0.41
N MET A 2 4.06 2.50 0.71
CA MET A 2 3.17 3.64 0.96
C MET A 2 2.21 3.32 2.12
N VAL A 3 1.85 4.33 2.92
CA VAL A 3 0.84 4.23 3.97
C VAL A 3 -0.28 5.23 3.67
N CYS A 4 -1.50 4.73 3.66
CA CYS A 4 -2.70 5.50 3.36
C CYS A 4 -3.71 5.36 4.51
N GLY A 5 -4.32 6.48 4.88
CA GLY A 5 -5.38 6.52 5.89
C GLY A 5 -6.78 6.30 5.28
N PRO A 6 -7.82 6.24 6.14
CA PRO A 6 -9.17 5.89 5.74
C PRO A 6 -9.84 6.84 4.72
N ASN A 7 -9.40 8.10 4.65
CA ASN A 7 -9.94 9.12 3.74
C ASN A 7 -9.03 9.34 2.51
N PHE A 8 -8.29 8.30 2.10
CA PHE A 8 -7.32 8.35 1.00
C PHE A 8 -6.15 9.33 1.20
N GLN A 9 -5.90 9.78 2.43
CA GLN A 9 -4.74 10.60 2.74
C GLN A 9 -3.47 9.77 2.80
N ILE A 10 -2.45 10.18 2.05
CA ILE A 10 -1.15 9.53 2.03
C ILE A 10 -0.32 10.09 3.19
N SER A 11 -0.02 9.25 4.18
CA SER A 11 0.70 9.66 5.39
C SER A 11 2.20 9.40 5.31
N ALA A 12 2.62 8.45 4.48
CA ALA A 12 4.04 8.16 4.24
C ALA A 12 4.23 7.51 2.86
N VAL A 13 5.30 7.89 2.18
CA VAL A 13 5.75 7.29 0.91
C VAL A 13 7.25 7.08 0.99
N ASN A 14 7.71 5.92 0.55
CA ASN A 14 9.12 5.65 0.32
C ASN A 14 9.31 5.00 -1.06
N CYS A 15 9.97 5.73 -1.95
CA CYS A 15 10.28 5.34 -3.34
C CYS A 15 11.79 5.18 -3.60
N ASN A 16 12.64 5.28 -2.57
CA ASN A 16 14.10 5.31 -2.73
C ASN A 16 14.74 3.92 -2.80
N TRP A 17 13.94 2.87 -3.01
CA TRP A 17 14.40 1.49 -2.98
C TRP A 17 14.02 0.77 -4.28
N PRO A 18 14.90 -0.09 -4.83
CA PRO A 18 14.57 -0.94 -5.96
C PRO A 18 13.37 -1.86 -5.66
N GLY A 19 12.58 -2.18 -6.68
CA GLY A 19 11.39 -3.03 -6.55
C GLY A 19 11.67 -4.48 -6.12
N SER A 20 12.93 -4.93 -6.17
CA SER A 20 13.35 -6.25 -5.66
C SER A 20 13.53 -6.31 -4.14
N VAL A 21 13.53 -5.16 -3.46
CA VAL A 21 13.75 -5.10 -2.02
C VAL A 21 12.46 -5.40 -1.28
N HIS A 22 12.52 -6.33 -0.32
CA HIS A 22 11.37 -6.66 0.50
C HIS A 22 10.80 -5.43 1.21
N ASP A 23 9.49 -5.26 1.09
CA ASP A 23 8.70 -4.20 1.68
C ASP A 23 8.94 -4.02 3.19
N ALA A 24 9.09 -5.13 3.92
CA ALA A 24 9.44 -5.13 5.35
C ALA A 24 10.81 -4.47 5.63
N ARG A 25 11.80 -4.66 4.74
CA ARG A 25 13.10 -3.99 4.85
C ARG A 25 12.99 -2.50 4.56
N VAL A 26 12.18 -2.11 3.58
CA VAL A 26 11.91 -0.69 3.28
C VAL A 26 11.26 0.00 4.48
N LEU A 27 10.29 -0.66 5.12
CA LEU A 27 9.67 -0.15 6.35
C LEU A 27 10.70 0.01 7.46
N ARG A 28 11.50 -1.03 7.76
CA ARG A 28 12.50 -1.00 8.84
C ARG A 28 13.52 0.14 8.70
N ASN A 29 13.84 0.52 7.47
CA ASN A 29 14.77 1.61 7.16
C ASN A 29 14.08 2.97 6.94
N SER A 30 12.81 3.10 7.29
CA SER A 30 12.05 4.34 7.14
C SER A 30 11.96 5.13 8.45
N ASN A 31 11.88 6.45 8.35
CA ASN A 31 11.59 7.32 9.50
C ASN A 31 10.25 6.95 10.18
N LEU A 32 9.29 6.45 9.40
CA LEU A 32 8.00 5.97 9.91
C LEU A 32 8.18 4.89 10.98
N PHE A 33 9.05 3.92 10.76
CA PHE A 33 9.32 2.84 11.72
C PHE A 33 9.83 3.42 13.05
N GLY A 34 10.88 4.25 13.01
CA GLY A 34 11.42 4.88 14.22
C GLY A 34 10.38 5.73 14.96
N ARG A 35 9.54 6.48 14.26
CA ARG A 35 8.46 7.27 14.88
C ARG A 35 7.47 6.39 15.63
N PHE A 36 6.98 5.34 14.99
CA PHE A 36 5.99 4.45 15.58
C PHE A 36 6.55 3.60 16.73
N GLU A 37 7.81 3.17 16.64
CA GLU A 37 8.54 2.54 17.74
C GLU A 37 8.66 3.48 18.95
N ASN A 38 8.94 4.77 18.71
CA ASN A 38 9.01 5.80 19.74
C ASN A 38 7.62 6.30 20.22
N GLY A 39 6.54 5.57 19.91
CA GLY A 39 5.20 5.85 20.44
C GLY A 39 4.37 6.86 19.66
N PHE A 40 4.85 7.41 18.54
CA PHE A 40 4.03 8.30 17.70
C PHE A 40 2.79 7.56 17.18
N ARG A 41 1.61 8.17 17.33
CA ARG A 41 0.34 7.71 16.75
C ARG A 41 -0.43 8.89 16.16
N PRO A 42 -0.96 8.78 14.93
CA PRO A 42 -1.75 9.87 14.32
C PRO A 42 -3.10 10.11 15.03
N PHE A 43 -3.61 9.12 15.75
CA PHE A 43 -4.81 9.19 16.59
C PHE A 43 -4.71 8.11 17.69
N PRO A 44 -5.51 8.21 18.78
CA PRO A 44 -5.47 7.22 19.86
C PRO A 44 -5.65 5.79 19.34
N ASN A 45 -4.81 4.87 19.82
CA ASN A 45 -4.82 3.44 19.45
C ASN A 45 -4.63 3.16 17.94
N ALA A 46 -4.03 4.09 17.18
CA ALA A 46 -3.76 3.88 15.77
C ALA A 46 -2.83 2.68 15.54
N VAL A 47 -3.20 1.84 14.57
CA VAL A 47 -2.39 0.74 14.08
C VAL A 47 -2.36 0.76 12.55
N ILE A 48 -1.29 0.23 11.98
CA ILE A 48 -1.13 0.03 10.54
C ILE A 48 -1.51 -1.41 10.22
N LEU A 49 -2.38 -1.59 9.24
CA LEU A 49 -2.67 -2.91 8.68
C LEU A 49 -1.67 -3.20 7.56
N GLY A 50 -0.77 -4.15 7.79
CA GLY A 50 0.26 -4.56 6.84
C GLY A 50 -0.16 -5.73 5.95
N ASP A 51 0.70 -6.07 5.01
CA ASP A 51 0.66 -7.37 4.32
C ASP A 51 1.18 -8.50 5.21
N SER A 52 0.84 -9.72 4.83
CA SER A 52 1.37 -10.97 5.37
C SER A 52 2.90 -11.00 5.43
N ALA A 53 3.61 -10.30 4.53
CA ALA A 53 5.08 -10.22 4.52
C ALA A 53 5.67 -9.36 5.66
N TYR A 54 4.86 -8.54 6.34
CA TYR A 54 5.32 -7.72 7.46
C TYR A 54 5.27 -8.51 8.79
N PRO A 55 6.15 -8.18 9.75
CA PRO A 55 6.09 -8.75 11.08
C PRO A 55 4.90 -8.18 11.89
N LEU A 56 4.40 -8.94 12.87
CA LEU A 56 3.48 -8.39 13.88
C LEU A 56 4.26 -7.50 14.85
N LEU A 57 3.79 -6.27 15.05
CA LEU A 57 4.32 -5.28 15.98
C LEU A 57 3.18 -4.62 16.76
N ASN A 58 3.50 -3.92 17.85
CA ASN A 58 2.52 -3.19 18.68
C ASN A 58 1.70 -2.13 17.90
N TRP A 59 2.16 -1.77 16.71
CA TRP A 59 1.54 -0.78 15.85
C TRP A 59 1.36 -1.24 14.40
N LEU A 60 1.76 -2.47 14.07
CA LEU A 60 1.62 -3.04 12.74
C LEU A 60 1.03 -4.44 12.85
N ILE A 61 -0.16 -4.61 12.29
CA ILE A 61 -0.88 -5.87 12.32
C ILE A 61 -0.88 -6.45 10.91
N PRO A 62 -0.22 -7.59 10.65
CA PRO A 62 -0.43 -8.37 9.43
C PRO A 62 -1.74 -9.19 9.54
N PRO A 63 -2.30 -9.68 8.42
CA PRO A 63 -3.41 -10.62 8.48
C PRO A 63 -3.00 -11.91 9.20
N LEU A 64 -3.97 -12.61 9.78
CA LEU A 64 -3.73 -13.92 10.40
C LEU A 64 -3.27 -14.93 9.33
N ARG A 65 -2.16 -15.60 9.61
CA ARG A 65 -1.59 -16.66 8.77
C ARG A 65 -2.24 -18.01 9.14
N ASN A 66 -2.21 -19.00 8.24
CA ASN A 66 -2.66 -20.39 8.45
C ASN A 66 -4.18 -20.64 8.40
N ASN A 67 -4.85 -20.10 7.38
CA ASN A 67 -6.23 -20.44 7.01
C ASN A 67 -7.23 -20.38 8.18
N PRO A 68 -7.77 -19.19 8.50
CA PRO A 68 -8.55 -18.96 9.71
C PRO A 68 -9.75 -19.92 9.82
N THR A 69 -9.77 -20.73 10.88
CA THR A 69 -10.77 -21.80 11.06
C THR A 69 -11.94 -21.34 11.91
N SER A 70 -11.72 -20.40 12.83
CA SER A 70 -12.81 -19.84 13.63
C SER A 70 -13.54 -18.71 12.88
N PRO A 71 -14.86 -18.54 13.11
CA PRO A 71 -15.62 -17.42 12.55
C PRO A 71 -14.99 -16.06 12.84
N GLN A 72 -14.40 -15.88 14.03
CA GLN A 72 -13.78 -14.64 14.47
C GLN A 72 -12.52 -14.30 13.66
N GLU A 73 -11.67 -15.29 13.41
CA GLU A 73 -10.47 -15.10 12.59
C GLU A 73 -10.81 -14.81 11.13
N GLN A 74 -11.86 -15.46 10.60
CA GLN A 74 -12.35 -15.19 9.24
C GLN A 74 -12.91 -13.77 9.13
N LEU A 75 -13.69 -13.33 10.12
CA LEU A 75 -14.19 -11.95 10.20
C LEU A 75 -13.05 -10.94 10.28
N PHE A 76 -12.03 -11.21 11.10
CA PHE A 76 -10.84 -10.38 11.18
C PHE A 76 -10.13 -10.26 9.83
N ASN A 77 -9.80 -11.37 9.17
CA ASN A 77 -9.13 -11.35 7.87
C ASN A 77 -10.00 -10.72 6.77
N ARG A 78 -11.33 -10.87 6.82
CA ARG A 78 -12.27 -10.21 5.91
C ARG A 78 -12.26 -8.69 6.11
N ALA A 79 -12.29 -8.22 7.36
CA ALA A 79 -12.17 -6.80 7.68
C ALA A 79 -10.81 -6.25 7.24
N HIS A 80 -9.72 -6.99 7.49
CA HIS A 80 -8.36 -6.65 7.08
C HIS A 80 -8.26 -6.44 5.57
N LYS A 81 -8.78 -7.40 4.78
CA LYS A 81 -8.83 -7.31 3.31
C LYS A 81 -9.65 -6.11 2.84
N LYS A 82 -10.81 -5.85 3.46
CA LYS A 82 -11.66 -4.70 3.12
C LYS A 82 -10.92 -3.38 3.35
N THR A 83 -10.19 -3.25 4.46
CA THR A 83 -9.41 -2.04 4.76
C THR A 83 -8.25 -1.86 3.79
N ARG A 84 -7.55 -2.93 3.44
CA ARG A 84 -6.44 -2.89 2.45
C ARG A 84 -6.87 -2.42 1.06
N ARG A 85 -8.13 -2.59 0.68
CA ARG A 85 -8.65 -2.05 -0.57
C ARG A 85 -8.45 -0.53 -0.69
N ILE A 86 -8.40 0.19 0.43
CA ILE A 86 -8.14 1.64 0.43
C ILE A 86 -6.75 1.96 -0.13
N ILE A 87 -5.70 1.24 0.32
CA ILE A 87 -4.34 1.47 -0.17
C ILE A 87 -4.18 1.04 -1.63
N GLU A 88 -4.82 -0.07 -2.04
CA GLU A 88 -4.84 -0.54 -3.43
C GLU A 88 -5.48 0.49 -4.37
N ASN A 89 -6.66 1.00 -3.99
CA ASN A 89 -7.35 2.06 -4.73
C ASN A 89 -6.52 3.35 -4.76
N CYS A 90 -5.84 3.69 -3.66
CA CYS A 90 -4.97 4.86 -3.59
C CYS A 90 -3.81 4.75 -4.59
N PHE A 91 -3.18 3.59 -4.70
CA PHE A 91 -2.16 3.32 -5.72
C PHE A 91 -2.74 3.47 -7.14
N GLY A 92 -3.89 2.86 -7.43
CA GLY A 92 -4.51 2.97 -8.76
C GLY A 92 -4.85 4.42 -9.15
N ILE A 93 -5.37 5.22 -8.21
CA ILE A 93 -5.62 6.66 -8.44
C ILE A 93 -4.31 7.40 -8.72
N LEU A 94 -3.25 7.10 -7.97
CA LEU A 94 -1.95 7.74 -8.14
C LEU A 94 -1.32 7.42 -9.51
N GLU A 95 -1.37 6.17 -9.95
CA GLU A 95 -0.87 5.75 -11.26
C GLU A 95 -1.57 6.49 -12.40
N VAL A 96 -2.90 6.57 -12.36
CA VAL A 96 -3.69 7.31 -13.37
C VAL A 96 -3.33 8.80 -13.38
N ARG A 97 -3.18 9.42 -12.20
CA ARG A 97 -2.79 10.84 -12.10
C ARG A 97 -1.40 11.09 -12.66
N ILE A 98 -0.44 10.22 -12.37
CA ILE A 98 0.93 10.31 -12.91
C ILE A 98 0.92 10.15 -14.43
N ALA A 99 0.13 9.20 -14.96
CA ALA A 99 -0.02 9.01 -16.40
C ALA A 99 -0.58 10.27 -17.09
N ILE A 100 -1.66 10.86 -16.55
CA ILE A 100 -2.23 12.10 -17.06
C ILE A 100 -1.21 13.26 -17.00
N ALA A 101 -0.48 13.40 -15.90
CA ALA A 101 0.54 14.44 -15.76
C ALA A 101 1.65 14.29 -16.82
N ARG A 102 2.11 13.07 -17.08
CA ARG A 102 3.08 12.78 -18.15
C ARG A 102 2.54 13.15 -19.53
N LEU A 103 1.29 12.80 -19.83
CA LEU A 103 0.66 13.17 -21.11
C LEU A 103 0.58 14.68 -21.31
N LYS A 104 0.22 15.43 -20.25
CA LYS A 104 0.17 16.89 -20.31
C LYS A 104 1.55 17.49 -20.56
N ASN A 105 2.57 16.98 -19.88
CA ASN A 105 3.96 17.43 -20.07
C ASN A 105 4.47 17.09 -21.48
N ASN A 106 4.14 15.92 -22.02
CA ASN A 106 4.55 15.53 -23.37
C ASN A 106 3.85 16.33 -24.47
N LYS A 107 2.56 16.67 -24.28
CA LYS A 107 1.83 17.59 -25.17
C LYS A 107 2.42 19.00 -25.12
N ALA A 108 2.80 19.49 -23.95
CA ALA A 108 3.50 20.78 -23.81
C ALA A 108 4.90 20.76 -24.45
N ALA A 109 5.52 19.58 -24.54
CA ALA A 109 6.82 19.36 -25.18
C ALA A 109 6.75 19.01 -26.69
N GLY A 110 5.55 18.98 -27.30
CA GLY A 110 5.38 18.75 -28.74
C GLY A 110 5.58 17.30 -29.23
N ALA A 111 5.43 16.29 -28.38
CA ALA A 111 5.56 14.88 -28.77
C ALA A 111 4.20 14.23 -29.06
N ASP A 112 3.84 14.11 -30.35
CA ASP A 112 2.54 13.63 -30.86
C ASP A 112 2.37 12.08 -30.85
N GLY A 113 2.77 11.41 -29.77
CA GLY A 113 2.59 9.96 -29.61
C GLY A 113 1.66 9.63 -28.44
N LEU A 114 0.45 9.12 -28.72
CA LEU A 114 -0.45 8.57 -27.70
C LEU A 114 0.12 7.22 -27.21
N PRO A 115 0.49 7.04 -25.93
CA PRO A 115 0.93 5.74 -25.44
C PRO A 115 -0.27 4.80 -25.25
N ASP A 116 -0.18 3.58 -25.78
CA ASP A 116 -1.14 2.49 -25.54
C ASP A 116 -1.06 2.06 -24.07
N TYR A 117 -1.98 2.55 -23.24
CA TYR A 117 -2.15 2.11 -21.86
C TYR A 117 -3.10 0.91 -21.83
N ARG A 118 -2.71 -0.19 -22.48
CA ARG A 118 -3.26 -1.51 -22.14
C ARG A 118 -2.85 -1.82 -20.71
N LEU A 119 -3.78 -1.53 -19.82
CA LEU A 119 -3.79 -1.92 -18.42
C LEU A 119 -3.36 -3.38 -18.29
N SER A 120 -2.10 -3.64 -17.95
CA SER A 120 -1.66 -4.93 -17.46
C SER A 120 -2.14 -5.09 -16.01
N TYR A 121 -3.46 -5.14 -15.82
CA TYR A 121 -4.02 -5.91 -14.73
C TYR A 121 -3.79 -7.39 -15.09
N SER A 122 -2.57 -7.87 -14.87
CA SER A 122 -2.38 -9.29 -14.68
C SER A 122 -3.14 -9.65 -13.40
N ASN A 123 -4.27 -10.32 -13.56
CA ASN A 123 -4.96 -11.03 -12.49
C ASN A 123 -3.92 -11.83 -11.67
N SER A 124 -3.48 -11.29 -10.53
CA SER A 124 -2.91 -12.06 -9.43
C SER A 124 -3.99 -12.41 -8.40
N ALA A 125 -5.25 -12.43 -8.84
CA ALA A 125 -6.31 -13.22 -8.21
C ALA A 125 -6.20 -14.69 -8.66
N ALA A 126 -5.08 -15.33 -8.32
CA ALA A 126 -4.88 -16.78 -8.47
C ALA A 126 -3.68 -17.24 -7.61
N LYS A 127 -3.78 -17.07 -6.30
CA LYS A 127 -3.09 -17.92 -5.32
C LYS A 127 -4.05 -18.19 -4.18
N SER A 128 -4.91 -19.18 -4.40
CA SER A 128 -5.47 -20.03 -3.35
C SER A 128 -4.35 -20.87 -2.76
#